data_AF-A0A024ULQ7-F1
#
_entry.id   AF-A0A024ULQ7-F1
#
_cell.length_a   1.000
_cell.length_b   1.000
_cell.length_c   1.000
_cell.angle_alpha   90.00
_cell.angle_beta   90.00
_cell.angle_gamma   90.00
#
_symmetry.space_group_name_H-M   'P 1'
#
loop_
_entity.id
_entity.type
_entity.pdbx_description
1 polymer ?
#
loop_
_entity_poly.entity_id
_entity_poly.type
_entity_poly.pdbx_seq_one_letter_code
_entity_poly.pdbx_strand_id
1 'polypeptide(L)'
;MAQQSPWRMLVMLPMMYFMGKIDFENAWILNSARASFFMMQILSLLLGLWAKSKIEAKPDNRKIYVPTPKSPLDTSTENSPLTETTYFAHELAKSKEFIQQTLIGACISSFIHIQFGVNQVVVIQSVMVPLNLYDNALLKKHIFGIGGPRYWDEKLEDESLDDAAAHPDAIDTPDSVPAPSKKSTKSKKSISVADSIKQAWDLGVEANFDRLLSVLKNDPNGFTTKTSDGWTPLMVACGSPIDTEKVIKTLIKEGVPVRDADNDGWTALHWCAFHGCPESAETLLASISKEDADFLVSAKDSQGRTPFEVATEESNGVVAEILTSASSDSSLRQRKAAKSEATPIDDVD
;
A
#
# COMPACT_ATOMS: atom_id res chain seq x y z
N MET A 1 -11.53 -15.22 7.00
CA MET A 1 -10.66 -16.25 6.38
C MET A 1 -9.54 -15.49 5.72
N ALA A 2 -8.30 -15.63 6.19
CA ALA A 2 -7.17 -14.89 5.64
C ALA A 2 -7.07 -15.18 4.14
N GLN A 3 -7.16 -14.13 3.33
CA GLN A 3 -7.06 -14.19 1.88
C GLN A 3 -5.67 -14.79 1.55
N GLN A 4 -5.65 -16.05 1.12
CA GLN A 4 -4.39 -16.67 0.70
C GLN A 4 -3.98 -16.02 -0.61
N SER A 5 -2.73 -15.55 -0.66
CA SER A 5 -2.09 -15.04 -1.87
C SER A 5 -2.52 -15.81 -3.15
N PRO A 6 -2.98 -15.16 -4.24
CA PRO A 6 -3.38 -15.76 -5.50
C PRO A 6 -2.30 -16.67 -6.03
N TRP A 7 -1.04 -16.30 -5.81
CA TRP A 7 0.13 -17.12 -6.11
C TRP A 7 0.16 -18.45 -5.35
N ARG A 8 -0.19 -18.47 -4.07
CA ARG A 8 -0.35 -19.72 -3.30
C ARG A 8 -1.44 -20.58 -3.90
N MET A 9 -2.59 -20.01 -4.26
CA MET A 9 -3.67 -20.77 -4.88
C MET A 9 -3.27 -21.37 -6.23
N LEU A 10 -2.52 -20.63 -7.05
CA LEU A 10 -1.99 -21.10 -8.33
C LEU A 10 -1.06 -22.31 -8.18
N VAL A 11 -0.32 -22.43 -7.07
CA VAL A 11 0.53 -23.60 -6.79
C VAL A 11 -0.25 -24.72 -6.10
N MET A 12 -1.14 -24.39 -5.16
CA MET A 12 -1.87 -25.38 -4.36
C MET A 12 -2.94 -26.13 -5.17
N LEU A 13 -3.66 -25.46 -6.08
CA LEU A 13 -4.74 -26.08 -6.85
C LEU A 13 -4.24 -27.20 -7.79
N PRO A 14 -3.19 -27.00 -8.60
CA PRO A 14 -2.61 -28.08 -9.39
C PRO A 14 -2.03 -29.18 -8.49
N MET A 15 -1.31 -28.82 -7.43
CA MET A 15 -0.74 -29.80 -6.49
C MET A 15 -1.83 -30.71 -5.93
N MET A 16 -2.94 -30.14 -5.44
CA MET A 16 -4.06 -30.90 -4.88
C MET A 16 -4.71 -31.82 -5.91
N TYR A 17 -4.88 -31.35 -7.15
CA TYR A 17 -5.42 -32.17 -8.24
C TYR A 17 -4.52 -33.37 -8.58
N PHE A 18 -3.20 -33.18 -8.63
CA PHE A 18 -2.25 -34.25 -8.91
C PHE A 18 -2.02 -35.17 -7.70
N MET A 19 -2.26 -34.69 -6.49
CA MET A 19 -2.03 -35.41 -5.24
C MET A 19 -2.77 -36.75 -5.16
N GLY A 20 -4.02 -36.77 -5.61
CA GLY A 20 -4.86 -37.98 -5.63
C GLY A 20 -4.44 -39.01 -6.69
N LYS A 21 -3.53 -38.65 -7.60
CA LYS A 21 -3.03 -39.51 -8.68
C LYS A 21 -1.65 -40.11 -8.38
N ILE A 22 -1.04 -39.77 -7.25
CA ILE A 22 0.28 -40.28 -6.87
C ILE A 22 0.10 -41.65 -6.21
N ASP A 23 0.75 -42.65 -6.79
CA ASP A 23 0.83 -43.99 -6.22
C ASP A 23 1.93 -44.06 -5.14
N PHE A 24 1.52 -44.00 -3.88
CA PHE A 24 2.41 -44.12 -2.72
C PHE A 24 2.72 -45.57 -2.33
N GLU A 25 2.12 -46.57 -2.97
CA GLU A 25 2.48 -47.98 -2.78
C GLU A 25 3.82 -48.28 -3.47
N ASN A 26 4.17 -47.51 -4.49
CA ASN A 26 5.47 -47.56 -5.12
C ASN A 26 6.56 -47.02 -4.18
N ALA A 27 7.41 -47.94 -3.69
CA ALA A 27 8.51 -47.64 -2.77
C ALA A 27 9.48 -46.58 -3.31
N TRP A 28 9.70 -46.52 -4.62
CA TRP A 28 10.58 -45.50 -5.21
C TRP A 28 9.96 -44.11 -5.12
N ILE A 29 8.68 -43.96 -5.44
CA ILE A 29 7.96 -42.68 -5.37
C ILE A 29 7.93 -42.19 -3.92
N LEU A 30 7.58 -43.07 -2.98
CA LEU A 30 7.52 -42.74 -1.56
C LEU A 30 8.88 -42.31 -0.98
N ASN A 31 9.94 -43.06 -1.29
CA ASN A 31 11.28 -42.72 -0.81
C ASN A 31 11.81 -41.43 -1.44
N SER A 32 11.47 -41.17 -2.71
CA SER A 32 11.83 -39.92 -3.38
C SER A 32 11.12 -38.71 -2.75
N ALA A 33 9.83 -38.84 -2.41
CA ALA A 33 9.09 -37.80 -1.69
C ALA A 33 9.70 -37.52 -0.31
N ARG A 34 10.05 -38.57 0.45
CA ARG A 34 10.74 -38.42 1.75
C ARG A 34 12.10 -37.75 1.61
N ALA A 35 12.90 -38.16 0.62
CA ALA A 35 14.20 -37.56 0.35
C ALA A 35 14.07 -36.06 0.00
N SER A 36 13.09 -35.70 -0.85
CA SER A 36 12.79 -34.31 -1.17
C SER A 36 12.41 -33.51 0.07
N PHE A 37 11.58 -34.05 0.94
CA PHE A 37 11.21 -33.42 2.19
C PHE A 37 12.43 -33.15 3.09
N PHE A 38 13.26 -34.16 3.34
CA PHE A 38 14.47 -33.99 4.17
C PHE A 38 15.45 -33.00 3.54
N MET A 39 15.61 -33.03 2.21
CA MET A 39 16.43 -32.05 1.49
C MET A 39 15.93 -30.63 1.71
N MET A 40 14.61 -30.40 1.64
CA MET A 40 14.01 -29.09 1.92
C MET A 40 14.18 -28.66 3.38
N GLN A 41 14.10 -29.59 4.34
CA GLN A 41 14.34 -29.28 5.75
C GLN A 41 15.79 -28.91 6.03
N ILE A 42 16.75 -29.63 5.42
CA ILE A 42 18.18 -29.30 5.50
C ILE A 42 18.43 -27.92 4.88
N LEU A 43 17.87 -27.64 3.71
CA LEU A 43 17.99 -26.33 3.06
C LEU A 43 17.42 -25.21 3.94
N SER A 44 16.24 -25.41 4.51
CA SER A 44 15.61 -24.47 5.45
C SER A 44 16.53 -24.17 6.63
N LEU A 45 17.10 -25.21 7.25
CA LEU A 45 18.01 -25.07 8.37
C LEU A 45 19.30 -24.33 7.99
N LEU A 46 19.89 -24.65 6.83
CA LEU A 46 21.08 -23.97 6.32
C LEU A 46 20.82 -22.49 6.06
N LEU A 47 19.66 -22.15 5.48
CA LEU A 47 19.26 -20.76 5.26
C LEU A 47 19.06 -20.01 6.58
N GLY A 48 18.44 -20.65 7.58
CA GLY A 48 18.28 -20.07 8.91
C GLY A 48 19.62 -19.82 9.61
N LEU A 49 20.54 -20.80 9.57
CA LEU A 49 21.89 -20.67 10.12
C LEU A 49 22.70 -19.59 9.39
N TRP A 50 22.56 -19.49 8.08
CA TRP A 50 23.23 -18.48 7.28
C TRP A 50 22.70 -17.07 7.56
N ALA A 51 21.37 -16.91 7.66
CA ALA A 51 20.75 -15.65 8.05
C ALA A 51 21.21 -15.20 9.44
N LYS A 52 21.23 -16.13 10.42
CA LYS A 52 21.79 -15.86 11.76
C LYS A 52 23.24 -15.39 11.69
N SER A 53 24.09 -16.09 10.92
CA SER A 53 25.50 -15.72 10.75
C SER A 53 25.66 -14.33 10.15
N LYS A 54 24.80 -13.94 9.20
CA LYS A 54 24.79 -12.57 8.64
C LYS A 54 24.37 -11.50 9.65
N ILE A 55 23.37 -11.78 10.48
CA ILE A 55 22.92 -10.87 11.54
C ILE A 55 24.06 -10.62 12.54
N GLU A 56 24.74 -11.69 12.98
CA GLU A 56 25.89 -11.62 13.90
C GLU A 56 27.10 -10.88 13.30
N ALA A 57 27.29 -10.91 11.98
CA ALA A 57 28.39 -10.21 11.32
C ALA A 57 28.23 -8.68 11.27
N LYS A 58 27.00 -8.14 11.38
CA LYS A 58 26.71 -6.70 11.31
C LYS A 58 25.61 -6.31 12.31
N PRO A 59 25.93 -6.16 13.61
CA PRO A 59 24.94 -5.83 14.62
C PRO A 59 24.38 -4.41 14.41
N ASP A 60 23.06 -4.29 14.22
CA ASP A 60 22.34 -3.02 14.22
C ASP A 60 21.70 -2.79 15.59
N ASN A 61 22.24 -1.84 16.36
CA ASN A 61 21.77 -1.56 17.72
C ASN A 61 20.72 -0.45 17.79
N ARG A 62 20.08 -0.09 16.67
CA ARG A 62 18.93 0.82 16.68
C ARG A 62 17.82 0.26 17.56
N LYS A 63 17.16 1.14 18.31
CA LYS A 63 16.00 0.79 19.11
C LYS A 63 14.77 0.66 18.24
N ILE A 64 13.99 -0.38 18.49
CA ILE A 64 12.72 -0.63 17.85
C ILE A 64 11.68 -1.04 18.88
N TYR A 65 10.43 -0.68 18.59
CA TYR A 65 9.27 -1.06 19.35
C TYR A 65 8.50 -2.08 18.53
N VAL A 66 8.47 -3.31 19.01
CA VAL A 66 7.78 -4.43 18.36
C VAL A 66 6.62 -4.89 19.23
N PRO A 67 5.49 -5.29 18.65
CA PRO A 67 4.38 -5.84 19.42
C PRO A 67 4.83 -7.09 20.17
N THR A 68 4.44 -7.22 21.44
CA THR A 68 4.72 -8.45 22.19
C THR A 68 4.11 -9.66 21.46
N PRO A 69 4.84 -10.78 21.36
CA PRO A 69 4.28 -12.01 20.81
C PRO A 69 3.08 -12.44 21.68
N LYS A 70 1.88 -12.43 21.10
CA LYS A 70 0.66 -12.90 21.77
C LYS A 70 0.80 -14.38 22.09
N SER A 71 0.34 -14.80 23.26
CA SER A 71 0.23 -16.23 23.57
C SER A 71 -0.77 -16.87 22.60
N PRO A 72 -0.55 -18.12 22.13
CA PRO A 72 -1.51 -18.83 21.29
C PRO A 72 -2.91 -19.01 21.93
N LEU A 73 -3.00 -18.81 23.25
CA LEU A 73 -4.25 -18.87 24.03
C LEU A 73 -4.87 -17.49 24.29
N ASP A 74 -4.18 -16.41 23.90
CA ASP A 74 -4.64 -15.05 24.09
C ASP A 74 -5.57 -14.65 22.95
N THR A 75 -6.86 -14.56 23.26
CA THR A 75 -7.93 -14.19 22.33
C THR A 75 -8.30 -12.71 22.42
N SER A 76 -7.56 -11.94 23.21
CA SER A 76 -7.82 -10.51 23.38
C SER A 76 -7.60 -9.74 22.07
N THR A 77 -8.58 -8.91 21.75
CA THR A 77 -8.55 -7.97 20.61
C THR A 77 -7.77 -6.70 20.92
N GLU A 78 -7.19 -6.58 22.12
CA GLU A 78 -6.35 -5.44 22.49
C GLU A 78 -5.00 -5.50 21.76
N ASN A 79 -4.45 -4.33 21.43
CA ASN A 79 -3.13 -4.22 20.84
C ASN A 79 -2.10 -4.71 21.86
N SER A 80 -1.25 -5.64 21.43
CA SER A 80 -0.14 -6.14 22.24
C SER A 80 0.71 -4.96 22.71
N PRO A 81 1.06 -4.86 24.01
CA PRO A 81 1.96 -3.81 24.47
C PRO A 81 3.27 -3.89 23.67
N LEU A 82 3.76 -2.73 23.23
CA LEU A 82 5.02 -2.61 22.50
C LEU A 82 6.19 -2.89 23.45
N THR A 83 7.10 -3.77 23.06
CA THR A 83 8.34 -4.02 23.81
C THR A 83 9.49 -3.28 23.14
N GLU A 84 10.21 -2.50 23.92
CA GLU A 84 11.48 -1.89 23.50
C GLU A 84 12.54 -2.98 23.37
N THR A 85 13.08 -3.13 22.16
CA THR A 85 14.20 -4.04 21.88
C THR A 85 15.17 -3.39 20.92
N THR A 86 16.39 -3.91 20.82
CA THR A 86 17.29 -3.51 19.74
C THR A 86 17.01 -4.33 18.50
N TYR A 87 17.21 -3.72 17.34
CA TYR A 87 17.02 -4.32 16.04
C TYR A 87 17.81 -5.65 15.93
N PHE A 88 19.07 -5.65 16.36
CA PHE A 88 19.92 -6.84 16.45
C PHE A 88 19.35 -7.92 17.37
N ALA A 89 18.89 -7.58 18.58
CA ALA A 89 18.35 -8.55 19.52
C ALA A 89 17.06 -9.18 19.00
N HIS A 90 16.19 -8.38 18.38
CA HIS A 90 14.96 -8.85 17.77
C HIS A 90 15.21 -9.82 16.61
N GLU A 91 16.09 -9.46 15.66
CA GLU A 91 16.44 -10.34 14.54
C GLU A 91 17.14 -11.62 15.00
N LEU A 92 18.02 -11.52 16.00
CA LEU A 92 18.68 -12.67 16.58
C LEU A 92 17.66 -13.61 17.24
N ALA A 93 16.68 -13.08 17.96
CA ALA A 93 15.60 -13.87 18.54
C ALA A 93 14.76 -14.55 17.45
N LYS A 94 14.37 -13.83 16.40
CA LYS A 94 13.60 -14.38 15.28
C LYS A 94 14.36 -15.44 14.49
N SER A 95 15.67 -15.27 14.30
CA SER A 95 16.50 -16.30 13.66
C SER A 95 16.59 -17.59 14.49
N LYS A 96 16.72 -17.47 15.82
CA LYS A 96 16.73 -18.61 16.75
C LYS A 96 15.38 -19.33 16.77
N GLU A 97 14.29 -18.56 16.84
CA GLU A 97 12.92 -19.08 16.79
C GLU A 97 12.69 -19.87 15.49
N PHE A 98 13.07 -19.30 14.33
CA PHE A 98 12.96 -19.96 13.04
C PHE A 98 13.75 -21.28 12.98
N ILE A 99 15.00 -21.29 13.46
CA ILE A 99 15.84 -22.51 13.52
C ILE A 99 15.19 -23.56 14.42
N GLN A 100 14.72 -23.15 15.61
CA GLN A 100 14.09 -24.04 16.57
C GLN A 100 12.79 -24.64 16.02
N GLN A 101 11.94 -23.83 15.41
CA GLN A 101 10.69 -24.28 14.77
C GLN A 101 10.97 -25.24 13.61
N THR A 102 11.99 -24.98 12.81
CA THR A 102 12.40 -25.88 11.73
C THR A 102 12.83 -27.24 12.27
N LEU A 103 13.65 -27.27 13.33
CA LEU A 103 14.10 -28.51 13.96
C LEU A 103 12.94 -29.29 14.62
N ILE A 104 12.12 -28.62 15.42
CA ILE A 104 10.97 -29.23 16.09
C ILE A 104 9.96 -29.75 15.05
N GLY A 105 9.65 -28.93 14.05
CA GLY A 105 8.75 -29.29 12.96
C GLY A 105 9.26 -30.48 12.16
N ALA A 106 10.55 -30.53 11.84
CA ALA A 106 11.17 -31.67 11.16
C ALA A 106 11.11 -32.95 12.00
N CYS A 107 11.36 -32.88 13.32
CA CYS A 107 11.25 -34.02 14.22
C CYS A 107 9.82 -34.57 14.31
N ILE A 108 8.83 -33.70 14.55
CA ILE A 108 7.42 -34.09 14.65
C ILE A 108 6.93 -34.66 13.32
N SER A 109 7.23 -33.98 12.22
CA SER A 109 6.86 -34.42 10.87
C SER A 109 7.47 -35.79 10.55
N SER A 110 8.77 -35.98 10.80
CA SER A 110 9.44 -37.27 10.58
C SER A 110 8.78 -38.41 11.37
N PHE A 111 8.44 -38.16 12.64
CA PHE A 111 7.73 -39.12 13.47
C PHE A 111 6.34 -39.47 12.89
N ILE A 112 5.56 -38.47 12.49
CA ILE A 112 4.22 -38.68 11.94
C ILE A 112 4.28 -39.50 10.64
N HIS A 113 5.21 -39.19 9.75
CA HIS A 113 5.32 -39.87 8.46
C HIS A 113 5.81 -41.31 8.57
N ILE A 114 6.69 -41.59 9.52
CA ILE A 114 7.21 -42.94 9.74
C ILE A 114 6.19 -43.79 10.50
N GLN A 115 5.49 -43.22 11.48
CA GLN A 115 4.63 -43.97 12.39
C GLN A 115 3.16 -44.09 11.94
N PHE A 116 2.59 -43.02 11.36
CA PHE A 116 1.16 -42.96 11.01
C PHE A 116 0.88 -43.10 9.51
N GLY A 117 1.92 -43.27 8.69
CA GLY A 117 1.77 -43.57 7.25
C GLY A 117 1.11 -42.45 6.43
N VAL A 118 1.10 -41.21 6.92
CA VAL A 118 0.49 -40.06 6.23
C VAL A 118 1.45 -39.55 5.14
N ASN A 119 1.59 -40.33 4.07
CA ASN A 119 2.57 -40.11 3.01
C ASN A 119 2.26 -38.86 2.17
N GLN A 120 0.98 -38.51 2.06
CA GLN A 120 0.54 -37.35 1.30
C GLN A 120 1.11 -36.03 1.86
N VAL A 121 1.21 -35.92 3.18
CA VAL A 121 1.67 -34.68 3.83
C VAL A 121 3.16 -34.40 3.53
N VAL A 122 3.98 -35.43 3.24
CA VAL A 122 5.40 -35.27 2.87
C VAL A 122 5.56 -34.49 1.57
N VAL A 123 4.73 -34.79 0.57
CA VAL A 123 4.77 -34.11 -0.74
C VAL A 123 4.29 -32.67 -0.59
N ILE A 124 3.21 -32.46 0.17
CA ILE A 124 2.70 -31.12 0.45
C ILE A 124 3.79 -30.29 1.14
N GLN A 125 4.46 -30.84 2.15
CA GLN A 125 5.55 -30.13 2.84
C GLN A 125 6.75 -29.89 1.93
N SER A 126 7.08 -30.80 1.02
CA SER A 126 8.15 -30.60 0.03
C SER A 126 7.91 -29.40 -0.89
N VAL A 127 6.64 -29.10 -1.21
CA VAL A 127 6.25 -27.93 -2.04
C VAL A 127 6.03 -26.68 -1.20
N MET A 128 5.42 -26.81 -0.02
CA MET A 128 5.08 -25.67 0.84
C MET A 128 6.28 -25.08 1.56
N VAL A 129 7.29 -25.89 1.92
CA VAL A 129 8.48 -25.38 2.61
C VAL A 129 9.18 -24.29 1.79
N PRO A 130 9.49 -24.46 0.49
CA PRO A 130 10.01 -23.38 -0.35
C PRO A 130 9.16 -22.10 -0.35
N LEU A 131 7.83 -22.22 -0.43
CA LEU A 131 6.92 -21.07 -0.42
C LEU A 131 6.96 -20.35 0.94
N ASN A 132 6.97 -21.10 2.04
CA ASN A 132 7.05 -20.54 3.38
C ASN A 132 8.42 -19.89 3.64
N LEU A 133 9.49 -20.45 3.08
CA LEU A 133 10.82 -19.84 3.11
C LEU A 133 10.88 -18.53 2.33
N TYR A 134 10.25 -18.50 1.15
CA TYR A 134 10.13 -17.27 0.37
C TYR A 134 9.36 -16.20 1.14
N ASP A 135 8.31 -16.57 1.87
CA ASP A 135 7.51 -15.58 2.59
C ASP A 135 8.07 -15.11 3.92
N ASN A 136 9.01 -15.87 4.49
CA ASN A 136 9.62 -15.55 5.77
C ASN A 136 10.36 -14.20 5.73
N ALA A 137 9.95 -13.25 6.57
CA ALA A 137 10.52 -11.90 6.62
C ALA A 137 12.04 -11.88 6.88
N LEU A 138 12.55 -12.80 7.70
CA LEU A 138 13.98 -12.92 8.01
C LEU A 138 14.79 -13.26 6.74
N LEU A 139 14.29 -14.22 5.96
CA LEU A 139 14.97 -14.69 4.74
C LEU A 139 14.79 -13.70 3.60
N LYS A 140 13.59 -13.13 3.45
CA LYS A 140 13.30 -12.00 2.56
C LYS A 140 14.35 -10.91 2.69
N LYS A 141 14.62 -10.49 3.93
CA LYS A 141 15.62 -9.46 4.22
C LYS A 141 17.05 -9.89 3.94
N HIS A 142 17.52 -10.96 4.59
CA HIS A 142 18.96 -11.26 4.68
C HIS A 142 19.50 -12.12 3.54
N ILE A 143 18.62 -12.91 2.92
CA ILE A 143 18.95 -13.86 1.86
C ILE A 143 18.54 -13.30 0.50
N PHE A 144 17.26 -12.97 0.34
CA PHE A 144 16.73 -12.59 -0.96
C PHE A 144 16.89 -11.09 -1.26
N GLY A 145 17.06 -10.25 -0.23
CA GLY A 145 17.08 -8.80 -0.38
C GLY A 145 15.75 -8.24 -0.89
N ILE A 146 14.67 -9.01 -0.71
CA ILE A 146 13.31 -8.68 -1.14
C ILE A 146 12.58 -8.17 0.10
N GLY A 147 12.10 -6.93 0.09
CA GLY A 147 11.29 -6.39 1.17
C GLY A 147 11.31 -4.86 1.25
N GLY A 148 10.33 -4.33 1.94
CA GLY A 148 10.10 -2.89 2.12
C GLY A 148 10.96 -2.27 3.22
N PRO A 149 10.64 -1.02 3.62
CA PRO A 149 11.37 -0.31 4.68
C PRO A 149 11.23 -0.97 6.08
N ARG A 150 10.20 -1.78 6.31
CA ARG A 150 9.91 -2.50 7.58
C ARG A 150 9.72 -4.00 7.32
N TYR A 151 10.13 -4.84 8.27
CA TYR A 151 10.09 -6.30 8.14
C TYR A 151 9.35 -7.02 9.28
N TRP A 152 9.09 -6.32 10.37
CA TRP A 152 8.64 -6.85 11.66
C TRP A 152 7.45 -6.08 12.23
N ASP A 153 6.77 -5.30 11.39
CA ASP A 153 5.76 -4.32 11.81
C ASP A 153 6.28 -3.43 12.95
N GLU A 154 7.58 -3.11 12.89
CA GLU A 154 8.31 -2.40 13.93
C GLU A 154 8.12 -0.88 13.83
N LYS A 155 7.99 -0.22 14.99
CA LYS A 155 8.08 1.25 15.10
C LYS A 155 9.51 1.66 15.48
N LEU A 156 10.00 2.73 14.87
CA LEU A 156 11.34 3.28 15.14
C LEU A 156 11.27 4.33 16.27
N GLU A 157 12.38 4.59 16.95
CA GLU A 157 12.46 5.54 18.10
C GLU A 157 12.05 6.98 17.78
N ASP A 158 12.07 7.34 16.49
CA ASP A 158 11.64 8.64 15.95
C ASP A 158 10.14 8.74 15.62
N GLU A 159 9.35 7.69 15.87
CA GLU A 159 7.90 7.64 15.69
C GLU A 159 7.18 7.66 17.05
N SER A 160 6.16 8.52 17.21
CA SER A 160 5.41 8.70 18.46
C SER A 160 4.78 7.39 18.96
N LEU A 161 4.91 7.14 20.26
CA LEU A 161 4.41 5.94 20.93
C LEU A 161 2.87 5.88 21.03
N ASP A 162 2.18 6.96 20.66
CA ASP A 162 0.72 7.14 20.84
C ASP A 162 -0.14 6.56 19.69
N ASP A 163 0.45 6.27 18.53
CA ASP A 163 -0.31 5.96 17.30
C ASP A 163 -0.56 4.45 17.07
N ALA A 164 -0.73 3.65 18.13
CA ALA A 164 -0.62 2.19 18.07
C ALA A 164 -1.94 1.41 17.83
N ALA A 165 -2.93 1.97 17.14
CA ALA A 165 -4.22 1.29 16.96
C ALA A 165 -4.85 1.45 15.57
N ALA A 166 -4.20 0.96 14.52
CA ALA A 166 -4.89 0.67 13.25
C ALA A 166 -4.06 -0.27 12.36
N HIS A 167 -4.39 -1.56 12.34
CA HIS A 167 -4.24 -2.39 11.15
C HIS A 167 -5.32 -3.48 11.17
N PRO A 168 -6.09 -3.63 10.08
CA PRO A 168 -6.57 -4.93 9.66
C PRO A 168 -5.95 -5.32 8.31
N ASP A 169 -5.48 -6.56 8.29
CA ASP A 169 -5.01 -7.41 7.20
C ASP A 169 -5.45 -7.05 5.76
N ALA A 170 -4.50 -7.03 4.82
CA ALA A 170 -4.71 -7.55 3.46
C ALA A 170 -3.38 -7.89 2.76
N ILE A 171 -3.19 -9.19 2.49
CA ILE A 171 -2.30 -9.71 1.46
C ILE A 171 -3.13 -9.79 0.17
N ASP A 172 -2.68 -9.17 -0.93
CA ASP A 172 -2.74 -9.70 -2.31
C ASP A 172 -2.03 -8.84 -3.39
N THR A 173 -0.81 -9.29 -3.71
CA THR A 173 -0.03 -9.42 -4.98
C THR A 173 -0.56 -8.86 -6.34
N PRO A 174 0.25 -8.90 -7.42
CA PRO A 174 1.38 -8.02 -7.77
C PRO A 174 1.30 -7.52 -9.25
N ASP A 175 1.85 -6.36 -9.60
CA ASP A 175 2.40 -6.21 -10.96
C ASP A 175 3.53 -5.18 -11.08
N SER A 176 4.57 -5.63 -11.79
CA SER A 176 5.64 -4.88 -12.48
C SER A 176 6.61 -3.95 -11.70
N VAL A 177 7.78 -4.52 -11.32
CA VAL A 177 9.18 -4.25 -11.79
C VAL A 177 9.50 -2.82 -12.35
N PRO A 178 10.73 -2.23 -12.23
CA PRO A 178 11.99 -2.60 -11.54
C PRO A 178 12.63 -1.50 -10.65
N ALA A 179 13.70 -1.88 -9.94
CA ALA A 179 14.74 -0.99 -9.39
C ALA A 179 15.43 -0.11 -10.48
N PRO A 180 16.15 1.00 -10.17
CA PRO A 180 17.40 0.91 -9.41
C PRO A 180 17.60 1.99 -8.33
N SER A 181 18.14 1.51 -7.21
CA SER A 181 19.16 2.12 -6.35
C SER A 181 19.60 3.56 -6.61
N LYS A 182 19.66 4.36 -5.53
CA LYS A 182 20.92 4.87 -4.97
C LYS A 182 20.75 5.31 -3.51
N LYS A 183 21.46 4.64 -2.60
CA LYS A 183 21.76 5.16 -1.26
C LYS A 183 22.76 6.31 -1.39
N SER A 184 22.54 7.43 -0.69
CA SER A 184 23.59 8.06 0.11
C SER A 184 23.02 9.04 1.16
N THR A 185 23.07 8.61 2.42
CA THR A 185 23.57 9.34 3.60
C THR A 185 23.08 10.75 3.95
N LYS A 186 22.44 10.83 5.13
CA LYS A 186 22.64 11.79 6.25
C LYS A 186 22.83 13.27 5.89
N SER A 187 21.80 14.07 6.16
CA SER A 187 21.90 15.44 6.68
C SER A 187 20.49 15.90 7.08
N LYS A 188 20.33 16.80 8.05
CA LYS A 188 19.11 17.60 8.20
C LYS A 188 18.92 18.36 6.86
N LYS A 189 18.20 17.77 5.91
CA LYS A 189 17.89 18.39 4.63
C LYS A 189 16.42 18.79 4.74
N SER A 190 16.16 20.08 4.59
CA SER A 190 14.81 20.59 4.31
C SER A 190 14.25 19.74 3.16
N ILE A 191 13.26 18.89 3.45
CA ILE A 191 12.54 18.16 2.41
C ILE A 191 11.90 19.23 1.53
N SER A 192 12.11 19.16 0.22
CA SER A 192 11.52 20.16 -0.68
C SER A 192 9.99 20.04 -0.66
N VAL A 193 9.30 21.11 -1.03
CA VAL A 193 7.84 21.08 -1.14
C VAL A 193 7.40 19.98 -2.12
N ALA A 194 8.07 19.86 -3.27
CA ALA A 194 7.79 18.83 -4.26
C ALA A 194 7.96 17.41 -3.70
N ASP A 195 9.03 17.16 -2.94
CA ASP A 195 9.24 15.86 -2.28
C ASP A 195 8.16 15.57 -1.23
N SER A 196 7.65 16.61 -0.55
CA SER A 196 6.59 16.48 0.45
C SER A 196 5.24 16.18 -0.19
N ILE A 197 4.92 16.78 -1.33
CA ILE A 197 3.72 16.48 -2.12
C ILE A 197 3.78 15.03 -2.61
N LYS A 198 4.93 14.62 -3.17
CA LYS A 198 5.14 13.24 -3.63
C LYS A 198 5.07 12.25 -2.47
N GLN A 199 5.66 12.57 -1.33
CA GLN A 199 5.56 11.75 -0.13
C GLN A 199 4.11 11.60 0.36
N ALA A 200 3.32 12.67 0.36
CA ALA A 200 1.91 12.59 0.75
C ALA A 200 1.12 11.69 -0.21
N TRP A 201 1.42 11.73 -1.51
CA TRP A 201 0.85 10.81 -2.48
C TRP A 201 1.25 9.35 -2.20
N ASP A 202 2.55 9.08 -2.10
CA ASP A 202 3.10 7.73 -1.94
C ASP A 202 2.60 7.04 -0.66
N LEU A 203 2.28 7.80 0.38
CA LEU A 203 1.77 7.29 1.66
C LEU A 203 0.28 6.94 1.63
N GLY A 204 -0.50 7.48 0.69
CA GLY A 204 -1.94 7.19 0.55
C GLY A 204 -2.73 7.38 1.85
N VAL A 205 -3.15 6.29 2.49
CA VAL A 205 -3.91 6.31 3.77
C VAL A 205 -3.07 6.83 4.94
N GLU A 206 -1.75 6.66 4.88
CA GLU A 206 -0.81 7.13 5.90
C GLU A 206 -0.36 8.59 5.66
N ALA A 207 -0.94 9.27 4.68
CA ALA A 207 -0.57 10.63 4.33
C ALA A 207 -0.87 11.60 5.48
N ASN A 208 0.19 12.17 6.05
CA ASN A 208 0.06 13.22 7.05
C ASN A 208 -0.10 14.59 6.37
N PHE A 209 -1.35 14.97 6.09
CA PHE A 209 -1.66 16.26 5.47
C PHE A 209 -1.37 17.47 6.37
N ASP A 210 -1.36 17.32 7.70
CA ASP A 210 -0.94 18.41 8.61
C ASP A 210 0.53 18.75 8.41
N ARG A 211 1.38 17.72 8.27
CA ARG A 211 2.79 17.88 7.93
C ARG A 211 2.94 18.51 6.54
N LEU A 212 2.19 18.04 5.54
CA LEU A 212 2.20 18.64 4.21
C LEU A 212 1.87 20.15 4.29
N LEU A 213 0.76 20.51 4.93
CA LEU A 213 0.34 21.91 5.12
C LEU A 213 1.39 22.73 5.87
N SER A 214 2.07 22.15 6.88
CA SER A 214 3.14 22.85 7.59
C SER A 214 4.34 23.16 6.69
N VAL A 215 4.72 22.23 5.80
CA VAL A 215 5.80 22.44 4.83
C VAL A 215 5.38 23.49 3.81
N LEU A 216 4.15 23.42 3.30
CA LEU A 216 3.62 24.39 2.35
C LEU A 216 3.59 25.82 2.91
N LYS A 217 3.21 25.99 4.17
CA LYS A 217 3.16 27.31 4.84
C LYS A 217 4.55 27.90 5.11
N ASN A 218 5.56 27.04 5.28
CA ASN A 218 6.92 27.48 5.56
C ASN A 218 7.70 27.85 4.28
N ASP A 219 7.15 27.57 3.09
CA ASP A 219 7.74 27.92 1.79
C ASP A 219 6.90 29.01 1.10
N PRO A 220 7.49 30.14 0.66
CA PRO A 220 6.77 31.18 -0.07
C PRO A 220 6.02 30.69 -1.32
N ASN A 221 6.50 29.63 -1.96
CA ASN A 221 5.89 29.02 -3.13
C ASN A 221 5.25 27.66 -2.83
N GLY A 222 5.03 27.33 -1.55
CA GLY A 222 4.54 26.01 -1.15
C GLY A 222 3.27 25.61 -1.89
N PHE A 223 2.28 26.49 -1.88
CA PHE A 223 0.96 26.27 -2.49
C PHE A 223 0.94 26.30 -4.02
N THR A 224 1.99 26.80 -4.68
CA THR A 224 2.08 26.90 -6.15
C THR A 224 3.09 25.92 -6.75
N THR A 225 3.85 25.21 -5.91
CA THR A 225 4.86 24.25 -6.37
C THR A 225 4.20 22.98 -6.92
N LYS A 226 4.72 22.51 -8.05
CA LYS A 226 4.38 21.22 -8.66
C LYS A 226 5.53 20.22 -8.50
N THR A 227 5.20 18.93 -8.45
CA THR A 227 6.20 17.87 -8.55
C THR A 227 6.76 17.75 -9.97
N SER A 228 7.77 16.90 -10.18
CA SER A 228 8.26 16.55 -11.53
C SER A 228 7.17 15.98 -12.44
N ASP A 229 6.17 15.36 -11.83
CA ASP A 229 5.04 14.71 -12.49
C ASP A 229 3.86 15.69 -12.69
N GLY A 230 4.03 16.95 -12.28
CA GLY A 230 3.03 18.00 -12.40
C GLY A 230 2.01 18.04 -11.26
N TRP A 231 2.15 17.18 -10.24
CA TRP A 231 1.19 17.10 -9.15
C TRP A 231 1.22 18.34 -8.25
N THR A 232 0.03 18.82 -7.91
CA THR A 232 -0.18 19.87 -6.93
C THR A 232 -0.62 19.27 -5.58
N PRO A 233 -0.46 20.00 -4.46
CA PRO A 233 -1.01 19.54 -3.18
C PRO A 233 -2.52 19.28 -3.22
N LEU A 234 -3.25 20.04 -4.05
CA LEU A 234 -4.70 19.88 -4.19
C LEU A 234 -5.07 18.58 -4.91
N MET A 235 -4.33 18.19 -5.95
CA MET A 235 -4.53 16.90 -6.63
C MET A 235 -4.32 15.74 -5.66
N VAL A 236 -3.25 15.79 -4.86
CA VAL A 236 -2.94 14.75 -3.87
C VAL A 236 -4.02 14.66 -2.80
N ALA A 237 -4.52 15.80 -2.30
CA ALA A 237 -5.63 15.80 -1.34
C ALA A 237 -6.92 15.23 -1.95
N CYS A 238 -7.24 15.60 -3.20
CA CYS A 238 -8.46 15.21 -3.88
C CYS A 238 -8.50 13.73 -4.29
N GLY A 239 -7.36 13.15 -4.67
CA GLY A 239 -7.22 11.72 -5.00
C GLY A 239 -6.90 10.83 -3.80
N SER A 240 -6.91 11.37 -2.58
CA SER A 240 -6.57 10.60 -1.38
C SER A 240 -7.74 9.71 -0.93
N PRO A 241 -7.49 8.48 -0.45
CA PRO A 241 -8.53 7.58 0.04
C PRO A 241 -9.05 7.93 1.46
N ILE A 242 -8.48 8.94 2.12
CA ILE A 242 -8.92 9.41 3.44
C ILE A 242 -9.73 10.69 3.33
N ASP A 243 -10.49 11.04 4.37
CA ASP A 243 -11.22 12.30 4.43
C ASP A 243 -10.24 13.49 4.48
N THR A 244 -10.16 14.22 3.37
CA THR A 244 -9.31 15.40 3.21
C THR A 244 -10.13 16.70 3.11
N GLU A 245 -11.40 16.72 3.54
CA GLU A 245 -12.29 17.89 3.42
C GLU A 245 -11.62 19.17 3.97
N LYS A 246 -11.08 19.08 5.19
CA LYS A 246 -10.42 20.22 5.86
C LYS A 246 -9.15 20.66 5.12
N VAL A 247 -8.43 19.72 4.53
CA VAL A 247 -7.19 19.97 3.79
C VAL A 247 -7.52 20.71 2.50
N ILE A 248 -8.50 20.22 1.73
CA ILE A 248 -8.97 20.85 0.49
C ILE A 248 -9.42 22.29 0.75
N LYS A 249 -10.27 22.50 1.78
CA LYS A 249 -10.71 23.85 2.17
C LYS A 249 -9.55 24.77 2.57
N THR A 250 -8.55 24.22 3.27
CA THR A 250 -7.37 24.99 3.66
C THR A 250 -6.52 25.37 2.45
N LEU A 251 -6.25 24.42 1.55
CA LEU A 251 -5.48 24.65 0.33
C LEU A 251 -6.13 25.71 -0.56
N ILE A 252 -7.45 25.66 -0.73
CA ILE A 252 -8.20 26.66 -1.52
C ILE A 252 -8.15 28.03 -0.85
N LYS A 253 -8.30 28.09 0.49
CA LYS A 253 -8.21 29.35 1.25
C LYS A 253 -6.84 30.02 1.14
N GLU A 254 -5.78 29.23 1.07
CA GLU A 254 -4.39 29.71 0.89
C GLU A 254 -4.06 30.05 -0.57
N GLY A 255 -5.02 29.92 -1.50
CA GLY A 255 -4.89 30.38 -2.88
C GLY A 255 -4.18 29.41 -3.82
N VAL A 256 -4.26 28.10 -3.58
CA VAL A 256 -3.73 27.08 -4.51
C VAL A 256 -4.38 27.24 -5.90
N PRO A 257 -3.61 27.19 -7.01
CA PRO A 257 -4.16 27.20 -8.37
C PRO A 257 -5.02 25.96 -8.64
N VAL A 258 -6.34 26.13 -8.56
CA VAL A 258 -7.32 25.02 -8.66
C VAL A 258 -7.45 24.43 -10.06
N ARG A 259 -7.11 25.20 -11.10
CA ARG A 259 -7.22 24.82 -12.52
C ARG A 259 -5.99 24.09 -13.04
N ASP A 260 -4.98 23.92 -12.20
CA ASP A 260 -3.77 23.24 -12.61
C ASP A 260 -4.06 21.80 -13.03
N ALA A 261 -3.34 21.37 -14.05
CA ALA A 261 -3.29 20.00 -14.52
C ALA A 261 -1.87 19.44 -14.34
N ASP A 262 -1.78 18.14 -14.14
CA ASP A 262 -0.52 17.40 -14.14
C ASP A 262 -0.04 17.11 -15.57
N ASN A 263 1.03 16.32 -15.70
CA ASN A 263 1.64 16.02 -17.00
C ASN A 263 0.72 15.22 -17.94
N ASP A 264 -0.27 14.50 -17.41
CA ASP A 264 -1.25 13.75 -18.19
C ASP A 264 -2.51 14.58 -18.50
N GLY A 265 -2.51 15.86 -18.12
CA GLY A 265 -3.64 16.77 -18.28
C GLY A 265 -4.71 16.59 -17.20
N TRP A 266 -4.44 15.83 -16.14
CA TRP A 266 -5.42 15.56 -15.10
C TRP A 266 -5.49 16.72 -14.11
N THR A 267 -6.71 17.19 -13.89
CA THR A 267 -7.02 18.18 -12.85
C THR A 267 -7.34 17.47 -11.53
N ALA A 268 -7.45 18.21 -10.42
CA ALA A 268 -7.86 17.64 -9.14
C ALA A 268 -9.19 16.87 -9.20
N LEU A 269 -10.12 17.28 -10.07
CA LEU A 269 -11.41 16.62 -10.25
C LEU A 269 -11.30 15.29 -11.02
N HIS A 270 -10.32 15.13 -11.91
CA HIS A 270 -10.00 13.84 -12.54
C HIS A 270 -9.51 12.85 -11.49
N TRP A 271 -8.67 13.30 -10.56
CA TRP A 271 -8.18 12.47 -9.45
C TRP A 271 -9.30 12.01 -8.51
N CYS A 272 -10.27 12.87 -8.17
CA CYS A 272 -11.48 12.44 -7.44
C CYS A 272 -12.28 11.38 -8.22
N ALA A 273 -12.43 11.57 -9.53
CA ALA A 273 -13.18 10.70 -10.41
C ALA A 273 -12.54 9.31 -10.55
N PHE A 274 -11.21 9.26 -10.65
CA PHE A 274 -10.47 8.01 -10.78
C PHE A 274 -10.46 7.20 -9.48
N HIS A 275 -10.21 7.84 -8.34
CA HIS A 275 -10.16 7.15 -7.04
C HIS A 275 -11.52 6.96 -6.37
N GLY A 276 -12.59 7.54 -6.92
CA GLY A 276 -13.93 7.39 -6.37
C GLY A 276 -14.11 8.11 -5.03
N CYS A 277 -13.63 9.36 -4.95
CA CYS A 277 -13.67 10.19 -3.74
C CYS A 277 -14.81 11.23 -3.81
N PRO A 278 -16.07 10.88 -3.49
CA PRO A 278 -17.20 11.79 -3.64
C PRO A 278 -17.14 12.97 -2.67
N GLU A 279 -16.71 12.77 -1.43
CA GLU A 279 -16.59 13.83 -0.42
C GLU A 279 -15.57 14.89 -0.84
N SER A 280 -14.45 14.46 -1.43
CA SER A 280 -13.43 15.35 -1.99
C SER A 280 -13.95 16.12 -3.19
N ALA A 281 -14.70 15.48 -4.09
CA ALA A 281 -15.31 16.11 -5.26
C ALA A 281 -16.35 17.18 -4.85
N GLU A 282 -17.25 16.86 -3.92
CA GLU A 282 -18.23 17.81 -3.39
C GLU A 282 -17.54 18.99 -2.70
N THR A 283 -16.55 18.70 -1.87
CA THR A 283 -15.81 19.74 -1.13
C THR A 283 -15.09 20.68 -2.09
N LEU A 284 -14.43 20.13 -3.11
CA LEU A 284 -13.74 20.92 -4.13
C LEU A 284 -14.72 21.84 -4.86
N LEU A 285 -15.80 21.29 -5.40
CA LEU A 285 -16.81 22.05 -6.18
C LEU A 285 -17.53 23.10 -5.33
N ALA A 286 -17.78 22.82 -4.04
CA ALA A 286 -18.44 23.76 -3.13
C ALA A 286 -17.51 24.88 -2.63
N SER A 287 -16.19 24.68 -2.69
CA SER A 287 -15.22 25.61 -2.09
C SER A 287 -14.56 26.56 -3.11
N ILE A 288 -14.74 26.33 -4.41
CA ILE A 288 -14.15 27.13 -5.49
C ILE A 288 -15.16 28.10 -6.13
N SER A 289 -14.64 29.03 -6.94
CA SER A 289 -15.49 29.89 -7.76
C SER A 289 -16.29 29.05 -8.76
N LYS A 290 -17.45 29.54 -9.15
CA LYS A 290 -18.30 28.82 -10.10
C LYS A 290 -17.61 28.70 -11.46
N GLU A 291 -16.88 29.73 -11.88
CA GLU A 291 -16.12 29.76 -13.12
C GLU A 291 -15.03 28.68 -13.15
N ASP A 292 -14.41 28.39 -12.00
CA ASP A 292 -13.43 27.32 -11.86
C ASP A 292 -14.09 25.95 -11.80
N ALA A 293 -15.25 25.83 -11.15
CA ALA A 293 -16.04 24.59 -11.16
C ALA A 293 -16.49 24.21 -12.58
N ASP A 294 -17.03 25.16 -13.34
CA ASP A 294 -17.46 24.95 -14.73
C ASP A 294 -16.27 24.52 -15.62
N PHE A 295 -15.08 25.09 -15.38
CA PHE A 295 -13.85 24.67 -16.06
C PHE A 295 -13.44 23.25 -15.68
N LEU A 296 -13.39 22.91 -14.39
CA LEU A 296 -12.93 21.60 -13.93
C LEU A 296 -13.83 20.47 -14.42
N VAL A 297 -15.15 20.68 -14.45
CA VAL A 297 -16.13 19.69 -14.94
C VAL A 297 -15.98 19.44 -16.45
N SER A 298 -15.54 20.44 -17.21
CA SER A 298 -15.35 20.36 -18.67
C SER A 298 -13.90 20.17 -19.12
N ALA A 299 -12.95 20.15 -18.18
CA ALA A 299 -11.54 19.95 -18.44
C ALA A 299 -11.32 18.58 -19.07
N LYS A 300 -10.43 18.50 -20.05
CA LYS A 300 -10.08 17.25 -20.72
C LYS A 300 -8.64 16.86 -20.42
N ASP A 301 -8.44 15.59 -20.10
CA ASP A 301 -7.12 15.00 -20.00
C ASP A 301 -6.44 14.87 -21.38
N SER A 302 -5.21 14.37 -21.40
CA SER A 302 -4.44 14.09 -22.62
C SER A 302 -5.10 13.09 -23.56
N GLN A 303 -6.01 12.24 -23.06
CA GLN A 303 -6.81 11.29 -23.84
C GLN A 303 -8.15 11.92 -24.31
N GLY A 304 -8.39 13.18 -23.99
CA GLY A 304 -9.61 13.90 -24.35
C GLY A 304 -10.82 13.58 -23.45
N ARG A 305 -10.61 12.88 -22.33
CA ARG A 305 -11.64 12.47 -21.38
C ARG A 305 -11.89 13.56 -20.34
N THR A 306 -13.14 13.75 -19.97
CA THR A 306 -13.59 14.60 -18.86
C THR A 306 -13.58 13.83 -17.53
N PRO A 307 -13.63 14.50 -16.37
CA PRO A 307 -13.76 13.81 -15.08
C PRO A 307 -14.98 12.89 -15.01
N PHE A 308 -16.08 13.25 -15.67
CA PHE A 308 -17.28 12.42 -15.71
C PHE A 308 -17.05 11.11 -16.47
N GLU A 309 -16.34 11.18 -17.60
CA GLU A 309 -16.00 10.00 -18.40
C GLU A 309 -15.04 9.08 -17.62
N VAL A 310 -14.05 9.66 -16.91
CA VAL A 310 -13.16 8.89 -16.02
C VAL A 310 -13.94 8.20 -14.89
N ALA A 311 -14.84 8.91 -14.21
CA ALA A 311 -15.66 8.32 -13.15
C ALA A 311 -16.54 7.16 -13.66
N THR A 312 -17.04 7.28 -14.90
CA THR A 312 -17.87 6.25 -15.51
C THR A 312 -17.04 5.01 -15.90
N GLU A 313 -15.83 5.21 -16.42
CA GLU A 313 -14.89 4.15 -16.80
C GLU A 313 -14.45 3.33 -15.58
N GLU A 314 -14.13 4.00 -14.48
CA GLU A 314 -13.73 3.39 -13.21
C GLU A 314 -14.91 2.88 -12.36
N SER A 315 -16.15 2.95 -12.87
CA SER A 315 -17.37 2.54 -12.15
C SER A 315 -17.66 3.29 -10.84
N ASN A 316 -17.19 4.54 -10.73
CA ASN A 316 -17.39 5.44 -9.59
C ASN A 316 -18.69 6.24 -9.71
N GLY A 317 -19.83 5.53 -9.62
CA GLY A 317 -21.16 6.08 -9.89
C GLY A 317 -21.53 7.32 -9.06
N VAL A 318 -21.16 7.38 -7.77
CA VAL A 318 -21.47 8.52 -6.90
C VAL A 318 -20.78 9.80 -7.38
N VAL A 319 -19.51 9.70 -7.79
CA VAL A 319 -18.77 10.85 -8.33
C VAL A 319 -19.37 11.28 -9.68
N ALA A 320 -19.77 10.33 -10.53
CA ALA A 320 -20.43 10.63 -11.80
C ALA A 320 -21.77 11.39 -11.60
N GLU A 321 -22.54 11.05 -10.55
CA GLU A 321 -23.78 11.76 -10.19
C GLU A 321 -23.50 13.19 -9.71
N ILE A 322 -22.47 13.39 -8.87
CA ILE A 322 -22.04 14.73 -8.41
C ILE A 322 -21.65 15.59 -9.61
N LEU A 323 -20.85 15.05 -10.54
CA LEU A 323 -20.40 15.74 -11.74
C LEU A 323 -21.55 16.07 -12.70
N THR A 324 -22.51 15.16 -12.86
CA THR A 324 -23.72 15.39 -13.67
C THR A 324 -24.56 16.51 -13.09
N SER A 325 -24.69 16.55 -11.77
CA SER A 325 -25.44 17.60 -11.06
C SER A 325 -24.77 18.96 -11.25
N ALA A 326 -23.45 19.02 -11.09
CA ALA A 326 -22.67 20.23 -11.32
C ALA A 326 -22.75 20.73 -12.78
N SER A 327 -22.70 19.81 -13.76
CA SER A 327 -22.84 20.12 -15.19
C SER A 327 -24.26 20.56 -15.59
N SER A 328 -25.29 19.95 -14.99
CA SER A 328 -26.68 20.33 -15.24
C SER A 328 -26.97 21.75 -14.73
N ASP A 329 -26.44 22.10 -13.57
CA ASP A 329 -26.51 23.45 -13.03
C ASP A 329 -25.78 24.48 -13.90
N SER A 330 -24.65 24.11 -14.52
CA SER A 330 -23.93 25.01 -15.43
C SER A 330 -24.72 25.25 -16.73
N SER A 331 -25.26 24.18 -17.34
CA SER A 331 -25.99 24.24 -18.61
C SER A 331 -27.35 24.98 -18.52
N LEU A 332 -28.11 24.78 -17.44
CA LEU A 332 -29.35 25.53 -17.17
C LEU A 332 -29.10 27.03 -17.00
N ARG A 333 -27.92 27.40 -16.48
CA ARG A 333 -27.53 28.79 -16.27
C ARG A 333 -27.00 29.45 -17.53
N GLN A 334 -26.23 28.77 -18.37
CA GLN A 334 -25.84 29.28 -19.69
C GLN A 334 -27.06 29.62 -20.56
N ARG A 335 -28.10 28.76 -20.53
CA ARG A 335 -29.37 29.04 -21.22
C ARG A 335 -30.13 30.25 -20.67
N LYS A 336 -30.02 30.55 -19.36
CA LYS A 336 -30.62 31.74 -18.74
C LYS A 336 -29.83 33.02 -19.06
N ALA A 337 -28.50 32.97 -19.01
CA ALA A 337 -27.63 34.11 -19.34
C ALA A 337 -27.75 34.50 -20.82
N ALA A 338 -27.73 33.53 -21.73
CA ALA A 338 -27.95 33.76 -23.17
C ALA A 338 -29.34 34.37 -23.46
N LYS A 339 -30.33 34.14 -22.58
CA LYS A 339 -31.68 34.72 -22.71
C LYS A 339 -31.78 36.14 -22.12
N SER A 340 -30.91 36.53 -21.18
CA SER A 340 -30.87 37.91 -20.64
C SER A 340 -30.00 38.86 -21.48
N GLU A 341 -28.99 38.34 -22.20
CA GLU A 341 -28.22 39.15 -23.16
C GLU A 341 -28.96 39.38 -24.48
N ALA A 342 -29.99 38.57 -24.78
CA ALA A 342 -30.81 38.67 -25.99
C ALA A 342 -32.02 39.63 -25.87
N THR A 343 -32.08 40.52 -24.87
CA THR A 343 -33.04 41.64 -24.83
C THR A 343 -32.36 42.94 -25.25
N PRO A 344 -32.55 43.43 -26.50
CA PRO A 344 -32.04 44.71 -26.93
C PRO A 344 -32.82 45.86 -26.29
N ILE A 345 -32.06 46.87 -25.90
CA ILE A 345 -32.48 48.26 -25.76
C ILE A 345 -33.08 48.68 -27.10
N ASP A 346 -34.36 49.04 -27.13
CA ASP A 346 -34.93 50.15 -27.90
C ASP A 346 -36.43 50.19 -27.64
N ASP A 347 -36.85 51.18 -26.86
CA ASP A 347 -38.13 51.90 -26.99
C ASP A 347 -38.03 53.14 -26.09
N VAL A 348 -37.30 54.14 -26.58
CA VAL A 348 -37.53 55.54 -26.24
C VAL A 348 -38.18 56.15 -27.47
N ASP A 349 -39.48 56.39 -27.40
CA ASP A 349 -40.19 57.44 -28.13
C ASP A 349 -41.02 58.26 -27.14
#